data_AF-A0A5C6DT16-F1
#
_entry.id   AF-A0A5C6DT16-F1
#
_cell.length_a   1.000
_cell.length_b   1.000
_cell.length_c   1.000
_cell.angle_alpha   90.00
_cell.angle_beta   90.00
_cell.angle_gamma   90.00
#
_symmetry.space_group_name_H-M   'P 1'
#
loop_
_entity.id
_entity.type
_entity.pdbx_description
1 polymer ?
#
loop_
_entity_poly.entity_id
_entity_poly.type
_entity_poly.pdbx_seq_one_letter_code
_entity_poly.pdbx_strand_id
1 'polypeptide(L)'
;MLQLNGFSIEIAGGSLTVLKSKIAPTDVKETRRSLGDDWFTMYHEGHLYSLAKNSNTSGGLGETELLVISDHLGLRFVKAMLDQAMRAVFEAYDPVRDRPFTFLARNVDLVALAAENLETS
;
A
#
# COMPACT_ATOMS: atom_id res chain seq x y z
N MET A 1 -10.60 -30.12 -0.59
CA MET A 1 -10.03 -29.03 0.23
C MET A 1 -9.37 -28.05 -0.72
N LEU A 2 -9.85 -26.82 -0.81
CA LEU A 2 -9.28 -25.80 -1.70
C LEU A 2 -8.11 -25.12 -1.00
N GLN A 3 -6.95 -25.10 -1.65
CA GLN A 3 -5.82 -24.30 -1.20
C GLN A 3 -5.86 -22.95 -1.91
N LEU A 4 -5.66 -21.89 -1.15
CA LEU A 4 -5.57 -20.53 -1.68
C LEU A 4 -4.11 -20.19 -1.96
N ASN A 5 -3.87 -19.37 -2.97
CA ASN A 5 -2.57 -18.77 -3.27
C ASN A 5 -2.27 -17.50 -2.43
N GLY A 6 -3.01 -17.32 -1.34
CA GLY A 6 -2.92 -16.16 -0.46
C GLY A 6 -2.38 -16.55 0.92
N PHE A 7 -1.62 -15.63 1.53
CA PHE A 7 -1.17 -15.74 2.91
C PHE A 7 -2.07 -14.93 3.84
N SER A 8 -2.31 -15.43 5.06
CA SER A 8 -2.97 -14.65 6.09
C SER A 8 -2.05 -13.54 6.58
N ILE A 9 -2.61 -12.35 6.82
CA ILE A 9 -1.90 -11.21 7.40
C ILE A 9 -2.52 -10.93 8.75
N GLU A 10 -1.71 -11.03 9.80
CA GLU A 10 -2.10 -10.63 11.15
C GLU A 10 -1.73 -9.17 11.36
N ILE A 11 -2.71 -8.35 11.71
CA ILE A 11 -2.51 -6.94 12.01
C ILE A 11 -2.52 -6.78 13.52
N ALA A 12 -1.45 -6.22 14.06
CA ALA A 12 -1.37 -5.93 15.49
C ALA A 12 -2.31 -4.78 15.85
N GLY A 13 -3.28 -5.05 16.74
CA GLY A 13 -4.27 -4.08 17.21
C GLY A 13 -5.63 -4.22 16.51
N GLY A 14 -6.72 -4.00 17.26
CA GLY A 14 -8.08 -4.05 16.72
C GLY A 14 -8.56 -2.74 16.09
N SER A 15 -7.79 -1.66 16.27
CA SER A 15 -8.14 -0.33 15.78
C SER A 15 -6.90 0.50 15.48
N LEU A 16 -7.07 1.50 14.62
CA LEU A 16 -6.04 2.39 14.14
C LEU A 16 -6.51 3.82 14.27
N THR A 17 -5.72 4.66 14.93
CA THR A 17 -6.01 6.08 15.06
C THR A 17 -5.46 6.83 13.85
N VAL A 18 -6.34 7.47 13.08
CA VAL A 18 -5.98 8.24 11.88
C VAL A 18 -6.50 9.68 12.00
N LEU A 19 -6.01 10.57 11.15
CA LEU A 19 -6.57 11.91 10.99
C LEU A 19 -7.53 11.94 9.82
N LYS A 20 -8.75 12.41 10.04
CA LYS A 20 -9.78 12.58 9.02
C LYS A 20 -10.01 14.05 8.74
N SER A 21 -9.89 14.43 7.48
CA SER A 21 -10.23 15.77 6.99
C SER A 21 -11.23 15.68 5.84
N LYS A 22 -12.18 16.61 5.80
CA LYS A 22 -13.08 16.76 4.66
C LYS A 22 -12.34 17.48 3.54
N ILE A 23 -12.33 16.93 2.33
CA ILE A 23 -11.62 17.50 1.19
C ILE A 23 -12.35 17.23 -0.12
N ALA A 24 -12.25 18.16 -1.07
CA ALA A 24 -12.73 17.93 -2.43
C ALA A 24 -11.78 16.96 -3.18
N PRO A 25 -12.30 16.11 -4.10
CA PRO A 25 -11.47 15.21 -4.89
C PRO A 25 -10.35 15.90 -5.67
N THR A 26 -10.55 17.16 -6.06
CA THR A 26 -9.58 17.98 -6.81
C THR A 26 -8.33 18.27 -6.00
N ASP A 27 -8.48 18.44 -4.68
CA ASP A 27 -7.43 18.98 -3.81
C ASP A 27 -6.60 17.84 -3.18
N VAL A 28 -7.09 16.60 -3.26
CA VAL A 28 -6.43 15.40 -2.72
C VAL A 28 -4.97 15.27 -3.19
N LYS A 29 -4.70 15.56 -4.47
CA LYS A 29 -3.35 15.46 -5.03
C LYS A 29 -2.41 16.51 -4.44
N GLU A 30 -2.88 17.73 -4.26
CA GLU A 30 -2.10 18.83 -3.69
C GLU A 30 -1.86 18.60 -2.21
N THR A 31 -2.89 18.23 -1.45
CA THR A 31 -2.75 17.90 -0.03
C THR A 31 -1.84 16.71 0.20
N ARG A 32 -1.90 15.67 -0.64
CA ARG A 32 -0.95 14.55 -0.58
C ARG A 32 0.48 15.02 -0.81
N ARG A 33 0.72 15.94 -1.75
CA ARG A 33 2.05 16.52 -1.97
C ARG A 33 2.52 17.36 -0.78
N SER A 34 1.61 18.12 -0.16
CA SER A 34 1.92 18.96 1.01
C SER A 34 2.28 18.13 2.24
N LEU A 35 1.60 17.00 2.47
CA LEU A 35 1.91 16.09 3.57
C LEU A 35 3.21 15.32 3.33
N GLY A 36 3.57 15.10 2.07
CA GLY A 36 4.81 14.43 1.70
C GLY A 36 4.81 12.94 2.03
N ASP A 37 6.00 12.33 2.01
CA ASP A 37 6.18 10.88 2.18
C ASP A 37 6.10 10.42 3.64
N ASP A 38 6.10 11.35 4.60
CA ASP A 38 5.98 11.04 6.03
C ASP A 38 4.56 10.64 6.44
N TRP A 39 3.57 10.91 5.59
CA TRP A 39 2.16 10.58 5.80
C TRP A 39 1.64 9.59 4.76
N PHE A 40 1.00 8.54 5.25
CA PHE A 40 0.12 7.71 4.42
C PHE A 40 -1.23 8.39 4.26
N THR A 41 -1.77 8.48 3.04
CA THR A 41 -3.05 9.16 2.78
C THR A 41 -3.98 8.32 1.90
N MET A 42 -5.23 8.17 2.32
CA MET A 42 -6.30 7.49 1.59
C MET A 42 -7.52 8.40 1.46
N TYR A 43 -7.99 8.63 0.24
CA TYR A 43 -9.24 9.34 0.00
C TYR A 43 -10.40 8.35 -0.09
N HIS A 44 -11.47 8.60 0.65
CA HIS A 44 -12.70 7.83 0.60
C HIS A 44 -13.90 8.72 0.94
N GLU A 45 -14.94 8.66 0.11
CA GLU A 45 -16.24 9.35 0.33
C GLU A 45 -16.12 10.82 0.78
N GLY A 46 -15.32 11.63 0.09
CA GLY A 46 -15.18 13.07 0.41
C GLY A 46 -14.27 13.37 1.60
N HIS A 47 -13.60 12.36 2.15
CA HIS A 47 -12.70 12.49 3.28
C HIS A 47 -11.32 11.96 2.93
N LEU A 48 -10.29 12.65 3.43
CA LEU A 48 -8.91 12.22 3.40
C LEU A 48 -8.55 11.68 4.79
N TYR A 49 -8.17 10.41 4.81
CA TYR A 49 -7.66 9.70 5.96
C TYR A 49 -6.14 9.70 5.89
N SER A 50 -5.50 10.19 6.94
CA SER A 50 -4.05 10.37 7.00
C SER A 50 -3.48 9.67 8.22
N LEU A 51 -2.39 8.92 8.05
CA LEU A 51 -1.65 8.29 9.14
C LEU A 51 -0.17 8.67 9.05
N ALA A 52 0.40 9.15 10.15
CA ALA A 52 1.82 9.41 10.25
C ALA A 52 2.59 8.09 10.25
N LYS A 53 3.62 7.97 9.40
CA LYS A 53 4.51 6.80 9.40
C LYS A 53 5.45 6.79 10.61
N ASN A 54 5.82 7.98 11.08
CA ASN A 54 6.71 8.18 12.23
C ASN A 54 5.99 8.95 13.34
N SER A 55 6.29 8.63 14.61
CA SER A 55 5.68 9.26 15.79
C SER A 55 6.00 10.76 15.94
N ASN A 56 7.05 11.27 15.29
CA ASN A 56 7.49 12.65 15.36
C ASN A 56 6.95 13.54 14.22
N THR A 57 6.02 13.02 13.41
CA THR A 57 5.56 13.73 12.22
C THR A 57 4.63 14.88 12.62
N SER A 58 5.07 16.11 12.36
CA SER A 58 4.33 17.33 12.65
C SER A 58 3.50 17.74 11.42
N GLY A 59 2.30 18.30 11.61
CA GLY A 59 1.50 18.87 10.50
C GLY A 59 0.37 17.97 9.97
N GLY A 60 -0.19 17.10 10.80
CA GLY A 60 -1.34 16.30 10.44
C GLY A 60 -2.58 17.14 10.10
N LEU A 61 -3.35 16.69 9.11
CA LEU A 61 -4.55 17.40 8.64
C LEU A 61 -5.83 16.67 9.10
N GLY A 62 -6.64 17.35 9.91
CA GLY A 62 -7.98 16.90 10.29
C GLY A 62 -8.15 16.53 11.76
N GLU A 63 -9.27 15.89 12.07
CA GLU A 63 -9.62 15.43 13.41
C GLU A 63 -9.21 13.97 13.61
N THR A 64 -8.87 13.62 14.85
CA THR A 64 -8.54 12.25 15.21
C THR A 64 -9.78 11.35 15.12
N GLU A 65 -9.72 10.33 14.27
CA GLU A 65 -10.76 9.30 14.13
C GLU A 65 -10.17 7.92 14.37
N LEU A 66 -10.92 7.08 15.07
CA LEU A 66 -10.55 5.69 15.32
C LEU A 66 -11.18 4.80 14.25
N LEU A 67 -10.36 4.15 13.43
CA LEU A 67 -10.77 3.13 12.48
C LEU A 67 -10.67 1.75 13.12
N VAL A 68 -11.78 1.06 13.27
CA VAL A 68 -11.78 -0.34 13.71
C VAL A 68 -11.43 -1.23 12.53
N ILE A 69 -10.47 -2.14 12.68
CA ILE A 69 -9.98 -2.97 11.57
C ILE A 69 -11.01 -4.01 11.14
N SER A 70 -11.92 -4.41 12.04
CA SER A 70 -13.07 -5.25 11.70
C SER A 70 -14.05 -4.57 10.75
N ASP A 71 -14.04 -3.25 10.66
CA ASP A 71 -14.94 -2.51 9.80
C ASP A 71 -14.40 -2.42 8.37
N HIS A 72 -15.30 -2.33 7.39
CA HIS A 72 -14.94 -2.24 5.98
C HIS A 72 -13.97 -1.10 5.66
N LEU A 73 -14.12 0.03 6.34
CA LEU A 73 -13.25 1.19 6.15
C LEU A 73 -11.83 0.93 6.68
N GLY A 74 -11.70 0.34 7.87
CA GLY A 74 -10.42 -0.04 8.45
C GLY A 74 -9.68 -1.08 7.61
N LEU A 75 -10.38 -2.13 7.16
CA LEU A 75 -9.84 -3.14 6.23
C LEU A 75 -9.35 -2.53 4.92
N ARG A 76 -10.12 -1.61 4.32
CA ARG A 76 -9.71 -0.91 3.09
C ARG A 76 -8.48 -0.03 3.32
N PHE A 77 -8.42 0.66 4.46
CA PHE A 77 -7.28 1.50 4.83
C PHE A 77 -6.01 0.66 4.97
N VAL A 78 -6.07 -0.44 5.72
CA VAL A 78 -4.93 -1.34 5.87
C VAL A 78 -4.53 -1.97 4.54
N LYS A 79 -5.49 -2.39 3.71
CA LYS A 79 -5.22 -2.92 2.37
C LYS A 79 -4.48 -1.90 1.49
N ALA A 80 -4.90 -0.64 1.50
CA ALA A 80 -4.24 0.42 0.74
C ALA A 80 -2.83 0.75 1.28
N MET A 81 -2.65 0.64 2.60
CA MET A 81 -1.36 0.80 3.26
C MET A 81 -0.41 -0.34 2.88
N LEU A 82 -0.90 -1.59 2.92
CA LEU A 82 -0.15 -2.76 2.49
C LEU A 82 0.30 -2.62 1.03
N ASP A 83 -0.57 -2.22 0.11
CA ASP A 83 -0.18 -2.00 -1.30
C ASP A 83 1.02 -1.04 -1.42
N GLN A 84 1.09 0.01 -0.61
CA GLN A 84 2.19 0.97 -0.62
C GLN A 84 3.43 0.43 0.11
N ALA A 85 3.26 -0.26 1.24
CA ALA A 85 4.34 -0.86 2.00
C ALA A 85 5.03 -1.99 1.22
N MET A 86 4.29 -2.77 0.43
CA MET A 86 4.82 -3.85 -0.40
C MET A 86 5.90 -3.34 -1.36
N ARG A 87 5.72 -2.15 -1.94
CA ARG A 87 6.77 -1.55 -2.79
C ARG A 87 8.06 -1.27 -2.01
N ALA A 88 7.95 -0.80 -0.78
CA ALA A 88 9.10 -0.54 0.09
C ALA A 88 9.75 -1.84 0.63
N VAL A 89 9.03 -2.95 0.68
CA VAL A 89 9.62 -4.24 1.06
C VAL A 89 10.40 -4.86 -0.10
N PHE A 90 9.90 -4.69 -1.32
CA PHE A 90 10.51 -5.20 -2.55
C PHE A 90 11.27 -4.11 -3.31
N GLU A 91 12.12 -3.33 -2.62
CA GLU A 91 12.91 -2.24 -3.25
C GLU A 91 13.80 -2.73 -4.39
N ALA A 92 14.21 -4.00 -4.33
CA ALA A 92 14.97 -4.65 -5.38
C ALA A 92 14.17 -4.83 -6.68
N TYR A 93 12.84 -4.86 -6.63
CA TYR A 93 12.03 -5.17 -7.80
C TYR A 93 11.40 -3.91 -8.36
N ASP A 94 11.81 -3.55 -9.59
CA ASP A 94 11.18 -2.44 -10.30
C ASP A 94 9.69 -2.77 -10.56
N PRO A 95 8.76 -1.93 -10.09
CA PRO A 95 7.34 -2.17 -10.29
C PRO A 95 6.96 -1.93 -11.76
N VAL A 96 6.36 -2.95 -12.38
CA VAL A 96 5.62 -2.81 -13.64
C VAL A 96 4.27 -2.14 -13.39
N ARG A 97 3.66 -2.40 -12.22
CA ARG A 97 2.41 -1.78 -11.77
C ARG A 97 2.41 -1.63 -10.25
N ASP A 98 1.96 -0.49 -9.73
CA ASP A 98 1.94 -0.23 -8.29
C ASP A 98 0.74 -0.86 -7.56
N ARG A 99 -0.41 -1.06 -8.22
CA ARG A 99 -1.64 -1.58 -7.58
C ARG A 99 -2.43 -2.54 -8.50
N PRO A 100 -2.45 -3.86 -8.20
CA PRO A 100 -1.57 -4.55 -7.25
C PRO A 100 -0.10 -4.48 -7.71
N PHE A 101 0.81 -4.51 -6.74
CA PHE A 101 2.26 -4.52 -6.96
C PHE A 101 2.62 -5.70 -7.87
N THR A 102 3.12 -5.40 -9.05
CA THR A 102 3.48 -6.38 -10.09
C THR A 102 4.92 -6.12 -10.50
N PHE A 103 5.77 -7.13 -10.45
CA PHE A 103 7.18 -7.04 -10.79
C PHE A 103 7.63 -8.24 -11.62
N LEU A 104 8.75 -8.10 -12.32
CA LEU A 104 9.38 -9.17 -13.10
C LEU A 104 10.43 -9.91 -12.26
N ALA A 105 10.56 -11.22 -12.48
CA ALA A 105 11.64 -11.99 -11.87
C ALA A 105 13.00 -11.52 -12.41
N ARG A 106 13.97 -11.30 -11.52
CA ARG A 106 15.30 -10.75 -11.90
C ARG A 106 16.17 -11.72 -12.70
N ASN A 107 16.09 -13.01 -12.42
CA ASN A 107 17.04 -14.02 -12.92
C ASN A 107 16.38 -15.12 -13.76
N VAL A 108 15.17 -14.89 -14.28
CA VAL A 108 14.46 -15.89 -15.07
C VAL A 108 14.18 -15.32 -16.45
N ASP A 109 15.13 -15.52 -17.36
CA ASP A 109 14.87 -15.42 -18.78
C ASP A 109 14.54 -16.82 -19.33
N LEU A 110 13.25 -17.05 -19.53
CA LEU A 110 12.74 -18.33 -20.06
C LEU A 110 13.24 -18.60 -21.48
N VAL A 111 13.57 -17.56 -22.25
CA VAL A 111 14.07 -17.68 -23.63
C VAL A 111 15.53 -18.11 -23.62
N ALA A 112 16.34 -17.50 -22.75
CA ALA A 112 17.75 -17.91 -22.57
C ALA A 112 17.84 -19.36 -22.05
N LEU A 113 17.02 -19.72 -21.05
CA LEU A 113 16.92 -21.09 -20.55
C LEU A 113 16.49 -22.09 -21.64
N ALA A 114 15.54 -21.72 -22.50
CA ALA A 114 15.12 -22.59 -23.60
C ALA A 114 16.21 -22.73 -24.68
N ALA A 115 16.96 -21.66 -24.97
CA ALA A 115 18.07 -21.67 -25.92
C ALA A 115 19.23 -22.56 -25.44
N GLU A 116 19.64 -22.45 -24.16
CA GLU A 116 20.66 -23.33 -23.59
C GLU A 116 20.27 -24.82 -23.67
N ASN A 117 19.01 -25.14 -23.39
CA ASN A 117 18.49 -26.52 -23.48
C ASN A 117 18.42 -27.05 -24.92
N LEU A 118 18.25 -26.18 -25.91
CA LEU A 118 18.29 -26.55 -27.34
C LEU A 118 19.72 -26.77 -27.84
N GLU A 119 20.72 -26.05 -27.30
CA GLU A 119 22.13 -26.25 -27.64
C GLU A 119 22.75 -27.51 -26.98
N THR A 120 22.11 -28.06 -25.94
CA THR A 120 22.55 -29.29 -25.25
C THR A 120 21.83 -30.57 -25.68
N SER A 121 20.86 -30.50 -26.61
CA SER A 121 20.18 -31.65 -27.24
C SER A 121 20.72 -31.96 -28.63
#